data_AF-A0A7X7WRH4-F1
#
_entry.id   AF-A0A7X7WRH4-F1
#
_cell.length_a   1.000
_cell.length_b   1.000
_cell.length_c   1.000
_cell.angle_alpha   90.00
_cell.angle_beta   90.00
_cell.angle_gamma   90.00
#
_symmetry.space_group_name_H-M   'P 1'
#
loop_
_entity.id
_entity.type
_entity.pdbx_description
1 polymer ?
#
loop_
_entity_poly.entity_id
_entity_poly.type
_entity_poly.pdbx_seq_one_letter_code
_entity_poly.pdbx_strand_id
1 'polypeptide(L)' 'MDLVLVANLIFSITIVVLGVRRYKQTEVKAFLFVALGFLMYGISHLAGLTGFGDMKTLLVGVRSLGYIFVIIGLLI' A
#
# COMPACT_ATOMS: atom_id res chain seq x y z
N MET A 1 3.43 -10.16 -18.47
CA MET A 1 3.40 -9.48 -17.16
C MET A 1 3.00 -8.04 -17.39
N ASP A 2 2.01 -7.54 -16.66
CA ASP A 2 1.59 -6.15 -16.75
C ASP A 2 2.66 -5.25 -16.10
N LEU A 3 3.34 -4.43 -16.93
CA LEU A 3 4.42 -3.55 -16.50
C LEU A 3 3.94 -2.54 -15.44
N VAL A 4 2.69 -2.09 -15.53
CA VAL A 4 2.09 -1.14 -14.58
C VAL A 4 1.96 -1.80 -13.21
N LEU A 5 1.52 -3.06 -13.19
CA LEU A 5 1.31 -3.80 -11.95
C LEU A 5 2.63 -4.05 -11.20
N VAL A 6 3.69 -4.36 -11.94
CA VAL A 6 5.04 -4.56 -11.40
C VAL A 6 5.61 -3.26 -10.85
N ALA A 7 5.52 -2.17 -11.62
CA ALA A 7 6.00 -0.86 -11.17
C ALA A 7 5.30 -0.41 -9.89
N ASN A 8 3.96 -0.55 -9.84
CA ASN A 8 3.19 -0.18 -8.65
C ASN A 8 3.54 -1.04 -7.43
N LEU A 9 3.85 -2.33 -7.61
CA LEU A 9 4.31 -3.19 -6.53
C LEU A 9 5.66 -2.69 -5.97
N ILE A 10 6.61 -2.37 -6.85
CA ILE A 10 7.93 -1.84 -6.46
C ILE A 10 7.75 -0.54 -5.66
N PHE A 11 6.98 0.41 -6.18
CA PHE A 11 6.73 1.67 -5.48
C PHE A 11 6.03 1.46 -4.13
N SER A 12 5.04 0.57 -4.07
CA SER A 12 4.35 0.24 -2.81
C SER A 12 5.32 -0.28 -1.76
N ILE A 13 6.21 -1.21 -2.13
CA ILE A 13 7.24 -1.77 -1.23
C ILE A 13 8.21 -0.67 -0.78
N THR A 14 8.70 0.16 -1.71
CA THR A 14 9.60 1.27 -1.38
C THR A 14 8.95 2.23 -0.37
N ILE A 15 7.69 2.61 -0.58
CA ILE A 15 6.97 3.51 0.33
C ILE A 15 6.77 2.88 1.70
N VAL A 16 6.43 1.58 1.77
CA VAL A 16 6.31 0.85 3.05
C VAL A 16 7.64 0.91 3.83
N VAL A 17 8.76 0.59 3.18
CA VAL A 17 10.08 0.60 3.81
C VAL A 17 10.46 2.00 4.29
N LEU A 18 10.29 3.02 3.44
CA LEU A 18 10.61 4.40 3.79
C LEU A 18 9.70 4.95 4.90
N GLY A 19 8.40 4.68 4.84
CA GLY A 19 7.43 5.12 5.84
C GLY A 19 7.68 4.51 7.21
N VAL A 20 7.94 3.20 7.28
CA VAL A 20 8.30 2.54 8.54
C VAL A 20 9.63 3.07 9.09
N ARG A 21 10.65 3.25 8.23
CA ARG A 21 11.94 3.80 8.65
C ARG A 21 11.78 5.22 9.19
N ARG A 22 10.98 6.06 8.53
CA ARG A 22 10.77 7.44 8.96
C ARG A 22 9.94 7.54 10.23
N TYR A 23 8.93 6.68 10.39
CA TYR A 23 8.20 6.54 11.65
C TYR A 23 9.14 6.22 12.81
N LYS A 24 10.04 5.24 12.64
CA LYS A 24 11.03 4.89 13.68
C LYS A 24 11.99 6.02 14.07
N GLN A 25 12.20 7.00 13.18
CA GLN A 25 13.08 8.15 13.43
C GLN A 25 12.37 9.36 14.05
N THR A 26 11.07 9.48 13.83
CA THR A 26 10.30 10.70 14.14
C THR A 26 9.16 10.47 15.11
N GLU A 27 8.72 9.22 15.26
CA GLU A 27 7.50 8.80 15.96
C GLU A 27 6.21 9.45 15.42
N VAL A 28 6.28 10.14 14.28
CA VAL A 28 5.13 10.77 13.62
C VAL A 28 4.28 9.68 12.97
N LYS A 29 3.10 9.46 13.54
CA LYS A 29 2.16 8.39 13.16
C LYS A 29 1.74 8.47 11.69
N ALA A 30 1.68 9.67 11.11
CA ALA A 30 1.39 9.88 9.69
C ALA A 30 2.18 8.93 8.77
N PHE A 31 3.49 8.80 9.00
CA PHE A 31 4.35 7.94 8.17
C PHE A 31 3.99 6.46 8.26
N LEU A 32 3.56 5.99 9.44
CA LEU A 32 3.13 4.60 9.63
C LEU A 32 1.79 4.35 8.93
N PHE A 33 0.85 5.28 9.02
CA PHE A 33 -0.44 5.17 8.34
C PHE A 33 -0.29 5.17 6.81
N VAL A 34 0.56 6.03 6.27
CA VAL A 34 0.91 6.00 4.83
C VAL A 34 1.53 4.65 4.45
N ALA A 35 2.47 4.14 5.25
CA ALA A 35 3.08 2.83 5.01
C ALA A 35 2.04 1.69 5.02
N LEU A 36 1.12 1.68 6.00
CA LEU A 36 0.05 0.69 6.07
C LEU A 36 -0.88 0.77 4.84
N GLY A 37 -1.20 1.98 4.38
CA GLY A 37 -1.97 2.17 3.16
C GLY A 37 -1.30 1.54 1.94
N PHE A 38 -0.01 1.85 1.72
CA PHE A 38 0.78 1.28 0.64
C PHE A 38 1.07 -0.21 0.79
N LEU A 39 1.07 -0.76 2.00
CA LEU A 39 1.12 -2.20 2.21
C LEU A 39 -0.11 -2.89 1.61
N MET A 40 -1.31 -2.33 1.83
CA MET A 40 -2.54 -2.87 1.24
C MET A 40 -2.55 -2.78 -0.28
N TYR A 41 -2.04 -1.67 -0.85
CA TYR A 41 -1.80 -1.59 -2.29
C TYR A 41 -0.83 -2.67 -2.75
N GLY A 42 0.31 -2.85 -2.08
CA GLY A 42 1.29 -3.88 -2.41
C GLY A 42 0.67 -5.28 -2.46
N ILE A 43 -0.14 -5.63 -1.45
CA ILE A 43 -0.88 -6.92 -1.43
C ILE A 43 -1.80 -7.04 -2.63
N SER A 44 -2.55 -5.98 -2.97
CA SER A 44 -3.44 -5.98 -4.13
C SER A 44 -2.70 -6.17 -5.46
N HIS A 45 -1.54 -5.52 -5.63
CA HIS A 45 -0.72 -5.66 -6.84
C HIS A 45 -0.08 -7.06 -6.93
N LEU A 46 0.40 -7.59 -5.79
CA LEU A 46 0.94 -8.94 -5.71
C LEU A 46 -0.11 -9.99 -6.11
N ALA A 47 -1.34 -9.86 -5.60
CA ALA A 47 -2.45 -10.74 -5.95
C ALA A 47 -2.80 -10.68 -7.45
N GLY A 48 -2.73 -9.50 -8.07
CA GLY A 48 -2.90 -9.37 -9.51
C GLY A 48 -1.80 -10.07 -10.32
N LEU A 49 -0.55 -10.11 -9.81
CA LEU A 49 0.58 -10.76 -10.48
C LEU A 49 0.53 -12.29 -10.34
N THR A 50 -0.01 -12.80 -9.23
CA THR A 50 -0.05 -14.24 -8.93
C THR A 50 -1.30 -14.96 -9.46
N GLY A 51 -2.10 -14.29 -10.29
CA GLY A 51 -3.28 -14.88 -10.93
C GLY A 51 -4.58 -14.77 -10.13
N PHE A 52 -4.58 -14.07 -8.98
CA PHE A 52 -5.78 -13.77 -8.20
C PHE A 52 -6.47 -12.45 -8.62
N GLY A 53 -6.12 -11.93 -9.81
CA GLY A 53 -6.66 -10.69 -10.36
C GLY A 53 -8.18 -10.69 -10.60
N ASP A 54 -8.79 -11.87 -10.75
CA ASP A 54 -10.23 -12.01 -10.96
C ASP A 54 -11.06 -11.75 -9.70
N MET A 55 -10.43 -11.69 -8.53
CA MET A 55 -11.06 -11.31 -7.26
C MET A 55 -11.28 -9.78 -7.16
N LYS A 56 -11.81 -9.16 -8.21
CA LYS A 56 -11.91 -7.69 -8.37
C LYS A 56 -12.58 -7.03 -7.17
N THR A 57 -13.68 -7.57 -6.66
CA THR A 57 -14.41 -7.02 -5.51
C THR A 57 -13.56 -7.02 -4.24
N LEU A 58 -12.82 -8.10 -3.98
CA LEU A 58 -11.94 -8.21 -2.82
C LEU A 58 -10.73 -7.27 -2.95
N LEU A 59 -10.15 -7.18 -4.15
CA LEU A 59 -9.04 -6.26 -4.44
C LEU A 59 -9.45 -4.79 -4.29
N VAL A 60 -10.68 -4.44 -4.68
CA VAL A 60 -11.25 -3.11 -4.43
C VAL A 60 -11.36 -2.86 -2.93
N GLY A 61 -11.91 -3.80 -2.16
CA GLY A 61 -12.00 -3.66 -0.70
C GLY A 61 -10.64 -3.44 -0.01
N VAL A 62 -9.61 -4.19 -0.42
CA VAL A 62 -8.23 -4.02 0.08
C VAL A 62 -7.69 -2.63 -0.27
N ARG A 63 -7.90 -2.13 -1.49
CA ARG A 63 -7.45 -0.79 -1.90
C ARG A 63 -8.21 0.32 -1.18
N SER A 64 -9.52 0.15 -0.97
CA SER A 64 -10.35 1.07 -0.20
C SER A 64 -9.83 1.26 1.22
N LEU A 65 -9.49 0.16 1.90
CA LEU A 65 -8.82 0.23 3.21
C LEU A 65 -7.46 0.93 3.11
N GLY A 66 -6.71 0.67 2.04
CA GLY A 66 -5.48 1.39 1.74
C GLY A 66 -5.66 2.92 1.65
N TYR A 67 -6.68 3.39 0.92
CA TYR A 67 -7.05 4.82 0.86
C TYR A 67 -7.39 5.37 2.25
N ILE A 68 -8.16 4.63 3.06
CA ILE A 68 -8.55 5.06 4.41
C ILE A 68 -7.31 5.27 5.29
N PHE A 69 -6.35 4.35 5.27
CA PHE A 69 -5.09 4.51 6.01
C PHE A 69 -4.32 5.75 5.58
N VAL A 70 -4.21 6.01 4.27
CA VAL A 70 -3.53 7.21 3.77
C VAL A 70 -4.27 8.47 4.21
N ILE A 71 -5.60 8.51 4.12
CA ILE A 71 -6.42 9.64 4.56
C ILE A 71 -6.20 9.91 6.06
N ILE A 72 -6.24 8.89 6.90
CA ILE A 72 -5.97 9.05 8.33
C ILE A 72 -4.56 9.60 8.55
N GLY A 73 -3.56 9.08 7.82
CA GLY A 73 -2.18 9.57 7.89
C GLY A 73 -2.00 11.02 7.46
N LEU A 74 -2.87 11.56 6.61
CA LEU A 74 -2.87 12.97 6.23
C LEU A 74 -3.56 13.89 7.26
N LEU A 75 -4.40 13.32 8.13
CA LEU A 75 -5.17 14.06 9.12
C LEU A 75 -4.49 14.13 10.49
N ILE A 76 -3.41 13.37 10.71
CA ILE A 76 -2.68 13.27 11.98
C ILE A 76 -1.21 13.65 11.81
#